data_AF-A0A1L5BW59-F1
#
_entry.id   AF-A0A1L5BW59-F1
#
_cell.length_a   1.000
_cell.length_b   1.000
_cell.length_c   1.000
_cell.angle_alpha   90.00
_cell.angle_beta   90.00
_cell.angle_gamma   90.00
#
_symmetry.space_group_name_H-M   'P 1'
#
loop_
_entity.id
_entity.type
_entity.pdbx_description
1 polymer ?
#
loop_
_entity_poly.entity_id
_entity_poly.type
_entity_poly.pdbx_seq_one_letter_code
_entity_poly.pdbx_strand_id
1 'polypeptide(L)'
;MTLMSSALSLMLIFSKTPLMVTLVILTQATLISISIYLNLLTSWLAYILLLIFVSAMMVVYAYVSSLASNQYIYFTTPPIIPLMFILLSVLIMVPMKKIGLTSSAYLLMNSNLNMGQMPYSKIYSFYTLAAVMFLILYLLMALVAVAKIISNYDGPLRTSHP
;
A
#
# COMPACT_ATOMS: atom_id res chain seq x y z
N MET A 1 -4.20 12.59 -7.97
CA MET A 1 -3.81 11.28 -7.41
C MET A 1 -3.63 11.33 -5.89
N THR A 2 -2.80 12.21 -5.34
CA THR A 2 -2.59 12.34 -3.88
C THR A 2 -3.87 12.65 -3.10
N LEU A 3 -4.70 13.57 -3.59
CA LEU A 3 -6.02 13.89 -3.01
C LEU A 3 -6.98 12.68 -3.01
N MET A 4 -6.89 11.83 -4.03
CA MET A 4 -7.71 10.63 -4.14
C MET A 4 -7.24 9.54 -3.18
N SER A 5 -5.91 9.40 -2.97
CA SER A 5 -5.37 8.50 -1.94
C SER A 5 -5.71 8.95 -0.52
N SER A 6 -5.71 10.27 -0.23
CA SER A 6 -6.13 10.76 1.09
C SER A 6 -7.62 10.51 1.34
N ALA A 7 -8.46 10.60 0.31
CA ALA A 7 -9.88 10.27 0.43
C ALA A 7 -10.11 8.79 0.78
N LEU A 8 -9.35 7.88 0.16
CA LEU A 8 -9.40 6.45 0.50
C LEU A 8 -8.89 6.17 1.92
N SER A 9 -7.86 6.89 2.38
CA SER A 9 -7.38 6.75 3.76
C SER A 9 -8.45 7.15 4.79
N LEU A 10 -9.29 8.14 4.47
CA LEU A 10 -10.45 8.49 5.31
C LEU A 10 -11.52 7.39 5.30
N MET A 11 -11.67 6.64 4.20
CA MET A 11 -12.62 5.50 4.15
C MET A 11 -12.21 4.36 5.09
N LEU A 12 -10.92 4.17 5.38
CA LEU A 12 -10.44 3.12 6.31
C LEU A 12 -11.01 3.27 7.72
N ILE A 13 -11.19 4.50 8.18
CA ILE A 13 -11.72 4.80 9.53
C ILE A 13 -13.18 4.34 9.64
N PHE A 14 -13.93 4.37 8.54
CA PHE A 14 -15.35 4.02 8.51
C PHE A 14 -15.62 2.54 8.17
N SER A 15 -14.62 1.79 7.69
CA SER A 15 -14.78 0.38 7.34
C SER A 15 -14.74 -0.51 8.60
N LYS A 16 -15.83 -1.25 8.83
CA LYS A 16 -15.96 -2.15 9.99
C LYS A 16 -15.57 -3.60 9.70
N THR A 17 -15.76 -4.06 8.46
CA THR A 17 -15.50 -5.45 8.11
C THR A 17 -14.08 -5.62 7.56
N PRO A 18 -13.39 -6.71 7.92
CA PRO A 18 -12.01 -6.96 7.49
C PRO A 18 -11.88 -7.02 5.97
N LEU A 19 -12.88 -7.59 5.29
CA LEU A 19 -12.95 -7.59 3.82
C LEU A 19 -12.93 -6.16 3.25
N MET A 20 -13.73 -5.25 3.79
CA MET A 20 -13.76 -3.86 3.32
C MET A 20 -12.43 -3.14 3.58
N VAL A 21 -11.81 -3.38 4.73
CA VAL A 21 -10.47 -2.86 5.04
C VAL A 21 -9.47 -3.34 3.98
N THR A 22 -9.44 -4.64 3.67
CA THR A 22 -8.50 -5.17 2.66
C THR A 22 -8.71 -4.59 1.26
N LEU A 23 -9.97 -4.38 0.84
CA LEU A 23 -10.31 -3.77 -0.44
C LEU A 23 -9.88 -2.29 -0.53
N VAL A 24 -10.11 -1.51 0.53
CA VAL A 24 -9.71 -0.10 0.56
C VAL A 24 -8.17 0.03 0.54
N ILE A 25 -7.45 -0.83 1.26
CA ILE A 25 -5.98 -0.80 1.25
C ILE A 25 -5.42 -1.19 -0.13
N LEU A 26 -5.98 -2.21 -0.79
CA LEU A 26 -5.55 -2.60 -2.14
C LEU A 26 -5.75 -1.48 -3.16
N THR A 27 -6.90 -0.82 -3.13
CA THR A 27 -7.19 0.32 -4.03
C THR A 27 -6.33 1.54 -3.73
N GLN A 28 -6.02 1.79 -2.45
CA GLN A 28 -5.08 2.85 -2.08
C GLN A 28 -3.65 2.55 -2.55
N ALA A 29 -3.18 1.31 -2.39
CA ALA A 29 -1.84 0.89 -2.80
C ALA A 29 -1.62 0.99 -4.31
N THR A 30 -2.63 0.63 -5.11
CA THR A 30 -2.55 0.79 -6.58
C THR A 30 -2.45 2.26 -6.98
N LEU A 31 -3.25 3.16 -6.39
CA LEU A 31 -3.14 4.60 -6.66
C LEU A 31 -1.79 5.18 -6.27
N ILE A 32 -1.23 4.74 -5.13
CA ILE A 32 0.10 5.17 -4.69
C ILE A 32 1.17 4.67 -5.68
N SER A 33 1.12 3.40 -6.08
CA SER A 33 2.08 2.84 -7.06
C SER A 33 2.06 3.60 -8.40
N ILE A 34 0.87 3.98 -8.89
CA ILE A 34 0.72 4.77 -10.10
C ILE A 34 1.29 6.18 -9.91
N SER A 35 1.07 6.80 -8.75
CA SER A 35 1.65 8.12 -8.46
C SER A 35 3.18 8.10 -8.39
N ILE A 36 3.76 7.03 -7.86
CA ILE A 36 5.21 6.81 -7.82
C ILE A 36 5.74 6.62 -9.24
N TYR A 37 5.07 5.82 -10.07
CA TYR A 37 5.45 5.64 -11.48
C TYR A 37 5.41 6.94 -12.29
N LEU A 38 4.43 7.82 -12.02
CA LEU A 38 4.34 9.11 -12.70
C LEU A 38 5.43 10.10 -12.24
N ASN A 39 5.84 10.03 -10.96
CA ASN A 39 6.83 10.94 -10.38
C ASN A 39 8.28 10.47 -10.57
N LEU A 40 8.52 9.16 -10.57
CA LEU A 40 9.82 8.54 -10.75
C LEU A 40 9.86 7.83 -12.10
N LEU A 41 10.85 8.17 -12.92
CA LEU A 41 11.06 7.58 -14.25
C LEU A 41 11.31 6.06 -14.22
N THR A 42 11.62 5.47 -13.05
CA THR A 42 11.88 4.03 -12.91
C THR A 42 10.65 3.27 -12.39
N SER A 43 10.20 2.28 -13.15
CA SER A 43 9.02 1.44 -12.82
C SER A 43 9.24 0.42 -11.72
N TRP A 44 10.49 0.03 -11.45
CA TRP A 44 10.82 -1.06 -10.52
C TRP A 44 10.32 -0.85 -9.09
N LEU A 45 10.45 0.38 -8.57
CA LEU A 45 10.00 0.71 -7.21
C LEU A 45 8.46 0.65 -7.10
N ALA A 46 7.75 1.17 -8.10
CA ALA A 46 6.30 1.10 -8.16
C ALA A 46 5.81 -0.35 -8.22
N TYR A 47 6.52 -1.21 -8.95
CA TYR A 47 6.22 -2.63 -9.07
C TYR A 47 6.43 -3.39 -7.76
N ILE A 48 7.59 -3.24 -7.09
CA ILE A 48 7.86 -3.90 -5.80
C ILE A 48 6.82 -3.48 -4.75
N LEU A 49 6.48 -2.20 -4.69
CA LEU A 49 5.47 -1.71 -3.75
C LEU A 49 4.12 -2.40 -3.97
N LEU A 50 3.68 -2.54 -5.22
CA LEU A 50 2.43 -3.22 -5.55
C LEU A 50 2.45 -4.69 -5.11
N LEU A 51 3.54 -5.42 -5.36
CA LEU A 51 3.66 -6.83 -4.98
C LEU A 51 3.61 -7.06 -3.45
N ILE A 52 4.30 -6.22 -2.68
CA ILE A 52 4.33 -6.36 -1.22
C ILE A 52 2.93 -6.15 -0.63
N PHE A 53 2.19 -5.14 -1.10
CA PHE A 53 0.84 -4.89 -0.59
C PHE A 53 -0.16 -5.98 -1.00
N VAL A 54 -0.09 -6.49 -2.24
CA VAL A 54 -0.97 -7.59 -2.68
C VAL A 54 -0.70 -8.86 -1.88
N SER A 55 0.56 -9.24 -1.71
CA SER A 55 0.94 -10.44 -0.96
C SER A 55 0.59 -10.35 0.53
N ALA A 56 0.88 -9.22 1.18
CA ALA A 56 0.57 -9.02 2.59
C ALA A 56 -0.94 -9.04 2.87
N MET A 57 -1.74 -8.35 2.05
CA MET A 57 -3.20 -8.27 2.25
C MET A 57 -3.91 -9.59 1.99
N MET A 58 -3.39 -10.44 1.08
CA MET A 58 -3.91 -11.79 0.86
C MET A 58 -3.75 -12.68 2.09
N VAL A 59 -2.59 -12.62 2.77
CA VAL A 59 -2.35 -13.41 4.00
C VAL A 59 -3.25 -12.95 5.14
N VAL A 60 -3.41 -11.64 5.32
CA VAL A 60 -4.32 -11.08 6.33
C VAL A 60 -5.76 -11.49 6.05
N TYR A 61 -6.20 -11.48 4.79
CA TYR A 61 -7.52 -11.96 4.40
C TYR A 61 -7.73 -13.45 4.73
N ALA A 62 -6.77 -14.30 4.41
CA ALA A 62 -6.84 -15.73 4.72
C ALA A 62 -6.93 -15.98 6.24
N TYR A 63 -6.16 -15.24 7.04
CA TYR A 63 -6.22 -15.34 8.50
C TYR A 63 -7.60 -14.93 9.04
N VAL A 64 -8.08 -13.74 8.69
CA VAL A 64 -9.33 -13.23 9.28
C VAL A 64 -10.57 -14.01 8.79
N SER A 65 -10.58 -14.48 7.53
CA SER A 65 -11.66 -15.35 7.04
C SER A 65 -11.70 -16.72 7.74
N SER A 66 -10.58 -17.18 8.30
CA SER A 66 -10.55 -18.42 9.10
C SER A 66 -11.04 -18.25 10.55
N LEU A 67 -11.03 -17.01 11.08
CA LEU A 67 -11.39 -16.71 12.47
C LEU A 67 -12.84 -16.31 12.67
N ALA A 68 -13.46 -15.66 11.68
CA ALA A 68 -14.82 -15.18 11.77
C ALA A 68 -15.64 -15.66 10.56
N SER A 69 -16.89 -16.04 10.81
CA SER A 69 -17.84 -16.32 9.73
C SER A 69 -17.95 -15.09 8.82
N ASN A 70 -18.16 -15.32 7.52
CA ASN A 70 -18.27 -14.28 6.51
C ASN A 70 -19.49 -13.38 6.80
N GLN A 71 -19.31 -12.38 7.67
CA GLN A 71 -20.35 -11.42 8.00
C GLN A 71 -20.64 -10.59 6.75
N TYR A 72 -21.92 -10.54 6.37
CA TYR A 72 -22.37 -9.73 5.25
C TYR A 72 -21.91 -8.27 5.42
N ILE A 73 -21.56 -7.64 4.30
CA ILE A 73 -21.08 -6.26 4.27
C ILE A 73 -22.25 -5.33 4.58
N TYR A 74 -22.41 -4.96 5.85
CA TYR A 74 -23.38 -3.95 6.25
C TYR A 74 -22.75 -2.56 6.26
N PHE A 75 -23.12 -1.74 5.28
CA PHE A 75 -22.81 -0.31 5.29
C PHE A 75 -23.80 0.40 6.21
N THR A 76 -23.47 0.52 7.50
CA THR A 76 -24.37 1.18 8.47
C THR A 76 -24.46 2.69 8.29
N THR A 77 -23.47 3.32 7.62
CA THR A 77 -23.43 4.76 7.40
C THR A 77 -22.84 5.07 6.02
N PRO A 78 -23.49 5.85 5.15
CA PRO A 78 -22.90 6.27 3.89
C PRO A 78 -21.68 7.16 4.20
N PRO A 79 -20.50 6.88 3.63
CA PRO A 79 -19.30 7.63 3.93
C PRO A 79 -19.30 8.95 3.13
N ILE A 80 -20.11 9.92 3.60
CA ILE A 80 -20.35 11.20 2.92
C ILE A 80 -19.07 12.05 2.83
N ILE A 81 -18.28 12.06 3.90
CA ILE A 81 -17.03 12.85 4.00
C ILE A 81 -16.01 12.41 2.93
N PRO A 82 -15.60 11.14 2.83
CA PRO A 82 -14.65 10.74 1.79
C PRO A 82 -15.24 10.84 0.38
N LEU A 83 -16.57 10.68 0.20
CA LEU A 83 -17.21 10.92 -1.09
C LEU A 83 -17.03 12.38 -1.56
N MET A 84 -17.17 13.36 -0.65
CA MET A 84 -16.91 14.76 -0.96
C MET A 84 -15.45 15.01 -1.35
N PHE A 85 -14.49 14.39 -0.66
CA PHE A 85 -13.08 14.50 -1.03
C PHE A 85 -12.79 13.90 -2.41
N ILE A 86 -13.44 12.79 -2.78
CA ILE A 86 -13.32 12.20 -4.11
C ILE A 86 -13.86 13.16 -5.17
N LEU A 87 -15.06 13.72 -4.96
CA LEU A 87 -15.65 14.70 -5.88
C LEU A 87 -14.76 15.94 -6.06
N LEU A 88 -14.21 16.46 -4.96
CA LEU A 88 -13.28 17.59 -5.01
C LEU A 88 -12.01 17.24 -5.81
N SER A 89 -11.50 16.01 -5.66
CA SER A 89 -10.32 15.54 -6.39
C SER A 89 -10.56 15.47 -7.91
N VAL A 90 -11.76 15.10 -8.35
CA VAL A 90 -12.14 15.04 -9.77
C VAL A 90 -12.27 16.45 -10.35
N LEU A 91 -12.85 17.39 -9.60
CA LEU A 91 -12.97 18.79 -10.03
C LEU A 91 -11.60 19.43 -10.25
N ILE A 92 -10.62 19.12 -9.41
CA ILE A 92 -9.24 19.63 -9.55
C ILE A 92 -8.51 19.00 -10.74
N MET A 93 -8.91 17.79 -11.18
CA MET A 93 -8.31 17.14 -12.36
C MET A 93 -8.78 17.72 -13.70
N VAL A 94 -9.92 18.41 -13.74
CA VAL A 94 -10.52 18.95 -14.97
C VAL A 94 -10.34 20.46 -15.04
N PRO A 95 -9.61 21.06 -16.00
CA PRO A 95 -8.33 20.73 -16.58
C PRO A 95 -7.30 21.84 -16.26
N MET A 96 -6.24 21.54 -15.49
CA MET A 96 -5.02 22.39 -15.52
C MET A 96 -4.30 22.33 -16.88
N LYS A 97 -4.83 21.56 -17.84
CA LYS A 97 -4.36 21.47 -19.23
C LYS A 97 -4.42 22.80 -20.00
N LYS A 98 -5.15 23.82 -19.51
CA LYS A 98 -5.22 25.17 -20.12
C LYS A 98 -4.36 26.23 -19.44
N ILE A 99 -3.80 25.93 -18.27
CA ILE A 99 -2.91 26.84 -17.56
C ILE A 99 -1.50 26.40 -17.92
N GLY A 100 -0.77 27.22 -18.69
CA GLY A 100 0.54 26.94 -19.31
C GLY A 100 1.71 26.68 -18.34
N LEU A 101 1.44 26.08 -17.18
CA LEU A 101 2.42 25.56 -16.23
C LEU A 101 2.95 24.17 -16.60
N THR A 102 2.43 23.54 -17.67
CA THR A 102 2.86 22.19 -18.07
C THR A 102 4.11 22.17 -18.94
N SER A 103 4.53 23.27 -19.56
CA SER A 103 5.64 23.23 -20.53
C SER A 103 7.02 23.13 -19.86
N SER A 104 7.27 23.87 -18.77
CA SER A 104 8.60 23.89 -18.12
C SER A 104 8.92 22.60 -17.37
N ALA A 105 7.93 22.00 -16.69
CA ALA A 105 8.11 20.75 -15.96
C ALA A 105 8.25 19.54 -16.90
N TYR A 106 7.50 19.48 -18.01
CA TYR A 106 7.66 18.41 -19.00
C TYR A 106 8.99 18.51 -19.77
N LEU A 107 9.47 19.73 -20.05
CA LEU A 107 10.76 19.93 -20.71
C LEU A 107 11.95 19.48 -19.84
N LEU A 108 11.90 19.72 -18.53
CA LEU A 108 12.92 19.23 -17.59
C LEU A 108 12.90 17.71 -17.41
N MET A 109 11.72 17.08 -17.55
CA MET A 109 11.56 15.62 -17.50
C MET A 109 12.16 14.96 -18.76
N ASN A 110 11.99 15.59 -19.92
CA ASN A 110 12.52 15.09 -21.19
C ASN A 110 14.04 15.29 -21.35
N SER A 111 14.63 16.32 -20.75
CA SER A 111 16.09 16.53 -20.82
C SER A 111 16.89 15.54 -19.95
N ASN A 112 16.23 14.84 -19.03
CA ASN A 112 16.84 13.87 -18.10
C ASN A 112 16.44 12.41 -18.39
N LEU A 113 16.04 12.08 -19.62
CA LEU A 113 15.65 10.72 -20.02
C LEU A 113 16.77 9.67 -19.86
N ASN A 114 18.02 10.08 -19.62
CA ASN A 114 19.13 9.19 -19.26
C ASN A 114 19.22 8.83 -17.76
N MET A 115 18.28 9.27 -16.91
CA MET A 115 18.17 8.81 -15.51
C MET A 115 17.47 7.44 -15.37
N GLY A 116 17.01 6.83 -16.47
CA GLY A 116 16.25 5.57 -16.50
C GLY A 116 16.99 4.34 -15.95
N GLN A 117 18.28 4.47 -15.62
CA GLN A 117 19.04 3.43 -14.94
C GLN A 117 19.82 4.07 -13.79
N MET A 118 19.12 4.47 -12.73
CA MET A 118 19.78 4.46 -11.42
C MET A 118 20.25 3.03 -11.19
N PRO A 119 21.57 2.77 -11.11
CA PRO A 119 22.03 1.41 -10.98
C PRO A 119 21.64 0.93 -9.58
N TYR A 120 20.70 -0.02 -9.51
CA TYR A 120 20.26 -0.65 -8.25
C TYR A 120 21.43 -1.22 -7.43
N SER A 121 22.59 -1.42 -8.07
CA SER A 121 23.85 -1.76 -7.41
C SER A 121 24.33 -0.71 -6.40
N LYS A 122 23.89 0.55 -6.46
CA LYS A 122 24.21 1.59 -5.45
C LYS A 122 23.56 1.33 -4.09
N ILE A 123 22.56 0.46 -3.99
CA ILE A 123 21.97 0.05 -2.70
C ILE A 123 22.99 -0.74 -1.86
N TYR A 124 23.90 -1.47 -2.51
CA TYR A 124 25.00 -2.19 -1.86
C TYR A 124 26.30 -1.39 -1.86
N SER A 125 26.21 -0.08 -1.59
CA SER A 125 27.38 0.75 -1.39
C SER A 125 27.94 0.61 0.03
N PHE A 126 29.20 0.98 0.21
CA PHE A 126 29.86 0.97 1.53
C PHE A 126 29.07 1.76 2.59
N TYR A 127 28.48 2.90 2.21
CA TYR A 127 27.69 3.76 3.10
C TYR A 127 26.35 3.13 3.53
N THR A 128 25.75 2.30 2.68
CA THR A 128 24.44 1.68 2.93
C THR A 128 24.55 0.28 3.52
N LEU A 129 25.76 -0.31 3.55
CA LEU A 129 26.02 -1.67 4.05
C LEU A 129 25.51 -1.88 5.49
N ALA A 130 25.73 -0.91 6.39
CA ALA A 130 25.27 -1.01 7.78
C ALA A 130 23.74 -1.15 7.89
N ALA A 131 22.99 -0.40 7.08
CA ALA A 131 21.54 -0.48 7.05
C ALA A 131 21.05 -1.82 6.47
N VAL A 132 21.72 -2.33 5.44
CA VAL A 132 21.41 -3.65 4.85
C VAL A 132 21.67 -4.77 5.86
N MET A 133 22.80 -4.74 6.57
CA MET A 133 23.12 -5.72 7.61
C MET A 133 22.09 -5.70 8.75
N PHE A 134 21.62 -4.53 9.16
CA PHE A 134 20.56 -4.40 10.14
C PHE A 134 19.24 -5.04 9.68
N LEU A 135 18.83 -4.82 8.42
CA LEU A 135 17.60 -5.40 7.86
C LEU A 135 17.66 -6.93 7.80
N ILE A 136 18.81 -7.51 7.44
CA ILE A 136 18.98 -8.97 7.41
C ILE A 136 18.83 -9.55 8.82
N LEU A 137 19.49 -8.97 9.82
CA LEU A 137 19.37 -9.41 11.22
C LEU A 137 17.94 -9.23 11.75
N TYR A 138 17.26 -8.14 11.39
CA TYR A 138 15.87 -7.90 11.76
C TYR A 138 14.93 -8.98 11.20
N LEU A 139 15.03 -9.31 9.92
CA LEU A 139 14.20 -10.35 9.30
C LEU A 139 14.50 -11.74 9.90
N LEU A 140 15.76 -12.04 10.20
CA LEU A 140 16.14 -13.28 10.88
C LEU A 140 15.53 -13.38 12.28
N MET A 141 15.62 -12.30 13.07
CA MET A 141 15.03 -12.24 14.40
C MET A 141 13.50 -12.38 14.35
N ALA A 142 12.84 -11.75 13.37
CA ALA A 142 11.40 -11.87 13.17
C ALA A 142 10.99 -13.32 12.86
N LEU A 143 11.74 -14.03 11.99
CA LEU A 143 11.48 -15.44 11.69
C LEU A 143 11.59 -16.32 12.95
N VAL A 144 12.66 -16.16 13.73
CA VAL A 144 12.86 -16.93 14.97
C VAL A 144 11.76 -16.61 15.99
N ALA A 145 11.37 -15.34 16.12
CA ALA A 145 10.28 -14.93 17.02
C ALA A 145 8.94 -15.56 16.61
N VAL A 146 8.58 -15.49 15.32
CA VAL A 146 7.34 -16.10 14.80
C VAL A 146 7.35 -17.62 15.00
N ALA A 147 8.48 -18.30 14.76
CA ALA A 147 8.60 -19.74 14.99
C ALA A 147 8.37 -20.12 16.47
N LYS A 148 8.88 -19.31 17.42
CA LYS A 148 8.61 -19.51 18.85
C LYS A 148 7.15 -19.27 19.22
N ILE A 149 6.51 -18.23 18.68
CA ILE A 149 5.09 -17.91 18.94
C ILE A 149 4.19 -19.06 18.49
N ILE A 150 4.45 -19.65 17.31
CA ILE A 150 3.65 -20.76 16.78
C ILE A 150 3.85 -22.05 17.60
N SER A 151 5.01 -22.25 18.24
CA SER A 151 5.31 -23.47 19.00
C SER A 151 4.59 -23.59 20.36
N ASN A 152 3.90 -22.54 20.82
CA ASN A 152 3.09 -22.61 22.04
C ASN A 152 1.77 -23.35 21.74
N TYR A 153 1.74 -24.66 22.02
CA TYR A 153 0.55 -25.51 21.94
C TYR A 153 -0.33 -25.37 23.20
N ASP A 154 -0.99 -24.22 23.35
CA ASP A 154 -2.21 -24.20 24.17
C ASP A 154 -3.32 -24.83 23.30
N GLY A 155 -4.07 -25.78 23.85
CA GLY A 155 -5.05 -26.60 23.13
C GLY A 155 -6.07 -25.78 22.31
N PRO A 156 -6.90 -26.45 21.47
CA PRO A 156 -7.75 -25.76 20.50
C PRO A 156 -8.57 -24.64 21.14
N LEU A 157 -8.46 -23.41 20.61
CA LEU A 157 -9.20 -22.20 21.03
C LEU A 157 -10.73 -22.34 20.95
N ARG A 158 -11.25 -23.49 20.50
CA ARG A 158 -12.66 -23.85 20.51
C ARG A 158 -12.86 -25.07 21.41
N THR A 159 -13.36 -24.84 22.62
CA THR A 159 -13.97 -25.91 23.42
C THR A 159 -15.20 -26.40 22.68
N SER A 160 -15.13 -27.61 22.12
CA SER A 160 -16.33 -28.34 21.70
C SER A 160 -17.06 -28.78 22.96
N HIS A 161 -18.05 -28.01 23.41
CA HIS A 161 -19.10 -28.55 24.25
C HIS A 161 -20.15 -29.23 23.35
N PRO A 162 -20.63 -30.43 23.72
CA PRO A 162 -21.79 -31.07 23.08
C PRO A 162 -23.10 -30.33 23.36
#